data_AF-A0A9D6LHI2-F1
#
_entry.id   AF-A0A9D6LHI2-F1
#
_cell.length_a   1.000
_cell.length_b   1.000
_cell.length_c   1.000
_cell.angle_alpha   90.00
_cell.angle_beta   90.00
_cell.angle_gamma   90.00
#
_symmetry.space_group_name_H-M   'P 1'
#
loop_
_entity.id
_entity.type
_entity.pdbx_description
1 polymer ?
#
loop_
_entity_poly.entity_id
_entity_poly.type
_entity_poly.pdbx_seq_one_letter_code
_entity_poly.pdbx_strand_id
1 'polypeptide(L)'
;MSQATTDLANPVPAKTPSRAAIPHPFKVSSVEKINAPDGGREQDWYRYILDSGRSTITGQRRGSRKDVLAYATQCTEQLNARGLTGQSIWSPRGKKPAAAAT
;
A
#
# COMPACT_ATOMS: atom_id res chain seq x y z
N MET A 1 -53.53 11.42 -5.14
CA MET A 1 -52.60 10.35 -5.57
C MET A 1 -51.28 10.61 -4.88
N SER A 2 -50.98 9.79 -3.88
CA SER A 2 -49.77 9.80 -3.08
C SER A 2 -48.54 9.40 -3.91
N GLN A 3 -47.36 9.91 -3.57
CA GLN A 3 -46.12 9.19 -3.19
C GLN A 3 -45.08 10.27 -2.78
N ALA A 4 -44.76 10.43 -1.50
CA ALA A 4 -43.87 9.62 -0.65
C ALA A 4 -42.41 10.14 -0.69
N THR A 5 -42.09 10.96 0.32
CA THR A 5 -40.75 11.33 0.78
C THR A 5 -40.12 10.15 1.52
N THR A 6 -38.91 9.71 1.16
CA THR A 6 -38.00 8.77 1.88
C THR A 6 -36.73 8.68 1.02
N ASP A 7 -35.47 8.67 1.45
CA ASP A 7 -34.77 8.79 2.73
C ASP A 7 -33.26 8.55 2.40
N LEU A 8 -32.38 8.90 3.33
CA LEU A 8 -30.94 8.57 3.43
C LEU A 8 -30.03 9.33 2.45
N ALA A 9 -29.51 10.50 2.80
CA ALA A 9 -28.46 10.64 3.82
C ALA A 9 -27.48 9.46 3.78
N ASN A 10 -26.59 9.47 2.80
CA ASN A 10 -25.37 8.67 2.87
C ASN A 10 -24.31 9.56 3.52
N PRO A 11 -24.05 9.46 4.84
CA PRO A 11 -22.92 10.16 5.42
C PRO A 11 -21.66 9.52 4.84
N VAL A 12 -20.99 10.27 3.95
CA VAL A 12 -19.56 10.07 3.69
C VAL A 12 -18.90 9.86 5.05
N PRO A 13 -18.35 8.66 5.36
CA PRO A 13 -17.70 8.47 6.64
C PRO A 13 -16.52 9.43 6.66
N ALA A 14 -16.67 10.48 7.46
CA ALA A 14 -15.63 11.42 7.79
C ALA A 14 -14.41 10.58 8.19
N LYS A 15 -13.32 10.73 7.44
CA LYS A 15 -12.00 10.26 7.85
C LYS A 15 -11.69 10.96 9.17
N THR A 16 -12.08 10.33 10.27
CA THR A 16 -11.60 10.65 11.61
C THR A 16 -10.08 10.74 11.51
N PRO A 17 -9.44 11.82 11.95
CA PRO A 17 -7.98 11.85 12.01
C PRO A 17 -7.56 10.78 13.02
N SER A 18 -7.21 9.61 12.49
CA SER A 18 -6.74 8.46 13.26
C SER A 18 -5.56 8.94 14.09
N ARG A 19 -5.85 9.21 15.38
CA ARG A 19 -4.92 9.40 16.50
C ARG A 19 -3.54 8.90 16.13
N ALA A 20 -2.62 9.85 15.90
CA ALA A 20 -1.25 9.68 15.40
C ALA A 20 -0.86 8.20 15.38
N ALA A 21 -1.14 7.56 14.24
CA ALA A 21 -0.99 6.12 14.12
C ALA A 21 0.49 5.82 14.34
N ILE A 22 0.80 5.14 15.45
CA ILE A 22 2.11 4.54 15.66
C ILE A 22 2.47 3.85 14.34
N PRO A 23 3.61 4.15 13.70
CA PRO A 23 3.95 3.52 12.43
C PRO A 23 4.01 2.01 12.66
N HIS A 24 3.10 1.27 12.03
CA HIS A 24 3.13 -0.19 12.11
C HIS A 24 4.09 -0.66 11.02
N PRO A 25 5.24 -1.26 11.37
CA PRO A 25 6.18 -1.72 10.37
C PRO A 25 5.54 -2.85 9.55
N PHE A 26 5.66 -2.75 8.23
CA PHE A 26 5.40 -3.84 7.31
C PHE A 26 6.39 -4.97 7.55
N LYS A 27 5.87 -6.19 7.54
CA LYS A 27 6.64 -7.43 7.64
C LYS A 27 6.22 -8.36 6.50
N VAL A 28 7.15 -9.19 6.01
CA VAL A 28 6.81 -10.23 5.05
C VAL A 28 5.98 -11.28 5.78
N SER A 29 4.69 -11.35 5.46
CA SER A 29 3.74 -12.29 6.08
C SER A 29 3.82 -13.65 5.41
N SER A 30 3.88 -13.69 4.08
CA SER A 30 3.96 -14.94 3.32
C SER A 30 4.56 -14.72 1.94
N VAL A 31 5.24 -15.76 1.44
CA VAL A 31 5.72 -15.84 0.07
C VAL A 31 5.29 -17.18 -0.48
N GLU A 32 4.26 -17.17 -1.31
CA GLU A 32 3.65 -18.37 -1.89
C GLU A 32 4.05 -18.50 -3.35
N LYS A 33 4.34 -19.74 -3.77
CA LYS A 33 4.54 -20.04 -5.19
C LYS A 33 3.17 -20.06 -5.85
N ILE A 34 3.00 -19.27 -6.91
CA ILE A 34 1.77 -19.21 -7.68
C ILE A 34 2.02 -19.71 -9.10
N ASN A 35 0.96 -20.14 -9.76
CA ASN A 35 1.00 -20.35 -11.20
C ASN A 35 1.15 -19.00 -11.90
N ALA A 36 1.76 -19.01 -13.08
CA ALA A 36 1.87 -17.81 -13.88
C ALA A 36 0.47 -17.25 -14.16
N PRO A 37 0.22 -15.95 -13.91
CA PRO A 37 -0.99 -15.31 -14.40
C PRO A 37 -0.97 -15.41 -15.93
N ASP A 38 -2.12 -15.81 -16.49
CA ASP A 38 -2.41 -16.19 -17.87
C ASP A 38 -1.32 -15.89 -18.92
N GLY A 39 -0.82 -16.95 -19.58
CA GLY A 39 0.14 -16.86 -20.70
C GLY A 39 1.62 -16.82 -20.32
N GLY A 40 1.97 -16.84 -19.03
CA GLY A 40 3.37 -16.85 -18.58
C GLY A 40 4.02 -18.23 -18.73
N ARG A 41 5.01 -18.33 -19.61
CA ARG A 41 5.80 -19.55 -19.85
C ARG A 41 6.80 -19.78 -18.71
N GLU A 42 6.69 -20.94 -18.06
CA GLU A 42 7.73 -21.74 -17.39
C GLU A 42 8.60 -21.10 -16.30
N GLN A 43 8.36 -19.85 -15.91
CA GLN A 43 9.08 -19.22 -14.80
C GLN A 43 8.32 -19.41 -13.50
N ASP A 44 9.03 -19.71 -12.42
CA ASP A 44 8.44 -19.77 -11.09
C ASP A 44 7.93 -18.37 -10.71
N TRP A 45 6.61 -18.25 -10.54
CA TRP A 45 5.99 -17.05 -10.02
C TRP A 45 5.78 -17.19 -8.53
N TYR A 46 5.99 -16.09 -7.82
CA TYR A 46 5.75 -16.03 -6.41
C TYR A 46 4.91 -14.79 -6.08
N ARG A 47 3.92 -15.00 -5.23
CA ARG A 47 3.15 -13.93 -4.60
C ARG A 47 3.73 -13.68 -3.22
N TYR A 48 4.06 -12.43 -2.93
CA TYR A 48 4.46 -12.02 -1.60
C TYR A 48 3.38 -11.13 -0.98
N ILE A 49 3.18 -11.32 0.32
CA ILE A 49 2.22 -10.57 1.14
C ILE A 49 3.00 -9.86 2.22
N LEU A 50 2.90 -8.53 2.24
CA LEU A 50 3.45 -7.68 3.28
C LEU A 50 2.30 -7.22 4.16
N ASP A 51 2.41 -7.46 5.46
CA ASP A 51 1.39 -7.08 6.43
C ASP A 51 1.95 -6.11 7.46
N SER A 52 1.16 -5.09 7.78
CA SER A 52 1.43 -4.06 8.79
C SER A 52 0.36 -4.09 9.90
N GLY A 53 -0.48 -5.13 9.96
CA GLY A 53 -1.63 -5.25 10.88
C GLY A 53 -2.80 -4.31 10.58
N ARG A 54 -2.57 -3.18 9.91
CA ARG A 54 -3.61 -2.25 9.44
C ARG A 54 -3.81 -2.27 7.94
N SER A 55 -2.81 -2.76 7.20
CA SER A 55 -2.81 -2.74 5.75
C SER A 55 -1.96 -3.88 5.24
N THR A 56 -2.44 -4.49 4.17
CA THR A 56 -1.80 -5.64 3.55
C THR A 56 -1.49 -5.29 2.10
N ILE A 57 -0.23 -5.44 1.70
CA ILE A 57 0.24 -5.20 0.33
C ILE A 57 0.55 -6.56 -0.27
N THR A 58 -0.12 -6.90 -1.36
CA THR A 58 0.18 -8.12 -2.11
C THR A 58 0.83 -7.77 -3.43
N GLY A 59 1.98 -8.37 -3.71
CA GLY A 59 2.67 -8.24 -4.99
C GLY A 59 2.99 -9.61 -5.58
N GLN A 60 3.21 -9.63 -6.89
CA GLN A 60 3.55 -10.83 -7.64
C GLN A 60 4.86 -10.56 -8.37
N ARG A 61 5.79 -11.51 -8.32
CA ARG A 61 7.09 -11.38 -8.97
C ARG A 61 7.55 -12.73 -9.50
N ARG A 62 8.09 -12.72 -10.72
CA ARG A 62 8.79 -13.86 -11.31
C ARG A 62 10.21 -13.96 -10.73
N GLY A 63 10.69 -15.17 -10.53
CA GLY A 63 12.05 -15.42 -10.05
C GLY A 63 12.10 -16.59 -9.08
N SER A 64 13.22 -16.80 -8.40
CA SER A 64 13.31 -17.82 -7.36
C SER A 64 12.72 -17.33 -6.03
N ARG A 65 12.27 -18.27 -5.17
CA ARG A 65 11.78 -17.95 -3.80
C ARG A 65 12.73 -17.03 -3.03
N LYS A 66 14.05 -17.25 -3.13
CA LYS A 66 15.07 -16.42 -2.47
C LYS A 66 15.09 -14.98 -2.99
N ASP A 67 14.97 -14.79 -4.30
CA ASP A 67 14.94 -13.48 -4.93
C ASP A 67 13.66 -12.71 -4.56
N VAL A 68 12.52 -13.39 -4.56
CA VAL A 68 11.24 -12.80 -4.18
C VAL A 68 11.23 -12.44 -2.70
N LEU A 69 11.81 -13.28 -1.84
CA LEU A 69 11.95 -12.99 -0.42
C LEU A 69 12.87 -11.78 -0.18
N ALA A 70 14.05 -11.74 -0.81
CA ALA A 70 14.97 -10.62 -0.70
C ALA A 70 14.32 -9.31 -1.15
N TYR A 71 13.57 -9.34 -2.26
CA TYR A 71 12.82 -8.20 -2.74
C TYR A 71 11.69 -7.78 -1.79
N ALA A 72 10.93 -8.73 -1.26
CA ALA A 72 9.88 -8.46 -0.28
C ALA A 72 10.45 -7.81 0.98
N THR A 73 11.59 -8.30 1.48
CA THR A 73 12.33 -7.71 2.61
C THR A 73 12.74 -6.27 2.30
N GLN A 74 13.44 -6.04 1.19
CA GLN A 74 13.85 -4.69 0.78
C GLN A 74 12.65 -3.75 0.57
N CYS A 75 11.53 -4.28 0.08
CA CYS A 75 10.29 -3.52 -0.06
C CYS A 75 9.73 -3.12 1.31
N THR A 76 9.68 -4.05 2.28
CA THR A 76 9.25 -3.73 3.66
C THR A 76 10.16 -2.71 4.33
N GLU A 77 11.48 -2.80 4.15
CA GLU A 77 12.42 -1.84 4.72
C GLU A 77 12.20 -0.44 4.17
N GLN A 78 12.00 -0.32 2.86
CA GLN A 78 11.67 0.97 2.23
C GLN A 78 10.32 1.52 2.68
N LEU A 79 9.30 0.67 2.84
CA LEU A 79 7.99 1.08 3.37
C LEU A 79 8.09 1.56 4.82
N ASN A 80 8.88 0.87 5.65
CA ASN A 80 9.09 1.21 7.05
C ASN A 80 9.90 2.50 7.21
N ALA A 81 10.95 2.68 6.40
CA ALA A 81 11.72 3.92 6.35
C ALA A 81 10.84 5.14 5.96
N ARG A 82 9.86 4.96 5.07
CA ARG A 82 8.89 5.99 4.69
C ARG A 82 7.89 6.30 5.80
N GLY A 83 7.40 5.27 6.49
CA GLY A 83 6.50 5.43 7.65
C GLY A 83 7.13 6.23 8.78
N LEU A 84 8.46 6.14 8.96
CA LEU A 84 9.20 6.93 9.94
C LEU A 84 9.44 8.39 9.51
N THR A 85 9.72 8.65 8.23
CA THR A 85 10.17 9.97 7.76
C THR A 85 9.03 10.91 7.33
N GLY A 86 7.80 10.39 7.16
CA GLY A 86 6.63 11.21 6.81
C GLY A 86 6.70 11.86 5.42
N GLN A 87 7.77 11.62 4.65
CA GLN A 87 7.97 12.17 3.31
C GLN A 87 7.73 11.09 2.25
N SER A 88 6.82 11.35 1.33
CA SER A 88 6.47 10.42 0.25
C SER A 88 7.24 10.75 -1.01
N ILE A 89 8.12 9.87 -1.52
CA ILE A 89 8.77 10.04 -2.84
C ILE A 89 7.74 10.07 -3.98
N TRP A 90 6.57 9.45 -3.80
CA TRP A 90 5.48 9.42 -4.80
C TRP A 90 4.51 10.61 -4.70
N SER A 91 4.64 11.40 -3.65
CA SER A 91 3.92 12.67 -3.48
C SER A 91 4.85 13.61 -2.74
N PRO A 92 5.89 14.14 -3.44
CA PRO A 92 6.65 15.24 -2.90
C PRO A 92 5.67 16.40 -2.87
N ARG A 93 4.94 16.57 -1.76
CA ARG A 93 4.12 17.75 -1.56
C ARG A 93 5.10 18.88 -1.27
N GLY A 94 5.73 19.33 -2.35
CA GLY A 94 6.64 20.44 -2.38
C GLY A 94 5.90 21.60 -1.76
N LYS A 95 6.48 22.12 -0.68
CA LYS A 95 6.21 23.48 -0.23
C LYS A 95 6.32 24.34 -1.49
N LYS A 96 5.21 24.93 -1.94
CA LYS A 96 5.25 25.96 -2.98
C LYS A 96 6.24 27.01 -2.47
N PRO A 97 7.39 27.26 -3.14
CA PRO A 97 8.23 28.37 -2.74
C PRO A 97 7.34 29.61 -2.85
N ALA A 98 7.22 30.34 -1.73
CA ALA A 98 6.52 31.61 -1.71
C ALA A 98 7.12 32.49 -2.79
N ALA A 99 6.25 33.12 -3.58
CA ALA A 99 6.61 33.99 -4.69
C ALA A 99 7.74 34.93 -4.29
N ALA A 100 8.88 34.82 -4.97
CA ALA A 100 9.87 35.88 -5.00
C ALA A 100 9.31 36.96 -5.93
N ALA A 101 8.67 37.95 -5.32
CA ALA A 101 8.42 39.22 -5.95
C ALA A 101 9.76 39.94 -6.12
N THR A 102 10.11 40.31 -7.36
CA THR A 102 10.65 41.63 -7.69
C THR A 102 10.59 41.87 -9.19
#